data_AF-A0A9E5T8F6-F1
#
_entry.id   AF-A0A9E5T8F6-F1
#
_cell.length_a   1.000
_cell.length_b   1.000
_cell.length_c   1.000
_cell.angle_alpha   90.00
_cell.angle_beta   90.00
_cell.angle_gamma   90.00
#
_symmetry.space_group_name_H-M   'P 1'
#
loop_
_entity.id
_entity.type
_entity.pdbx_description
1 polymer ?
#
loop_
_entity_poly.entity_id
_entity_poly.type
_entity_poly.pdbx_seq_one_letter_code
_entity_poly.pdbx_strand_id
1 'polypeptide(L)'
;ETILWGKYVFAALGCAVPSCLLVFVSDLLLGISWPVIAIHQLACLVLCTGLSALAVGLGARMPDLRETNPSKIAAGFGGTLNLVLSAVYILVVVSLTAIPTHLYVLANNAQLARKFTPQLIGWMTIGGVIIAIVLGAAVTVCSLRMGFRAFRRMEF
;
A
#
# COMPACT_ATOMS: atom_id res chain seq x y z
N GLU A 1 -16.97 -17.23 -1.06
CA GLU A 1 -15.87 -16.41 -1.68
C GLU A 1 -16.31 -14.99 -2.12
N THR A 2 -17.50 -14.83 -2.71
CA THR A 2 -18.05 -13.53 -3.16
C THR A 2 -18.12 -12.46 -2.07
N ILE A 3 -18.48 -12.84 -0.85
CA ILE A 3 -18.57 -11.91 0.30
C ILE A 3 -17.21 -11.26 0.60
N LEU A 4 -16.12 -12.03 0.53
CA LEU A 4 -14.78 -11.56 0.90
C LEU A 4 -14.21 -10.65 -0.20
N TRP A 5 -14.49 -10.97 -1.48
CA TRP A 5 -14.23 -10.06 -2.60
C TRP A 5 -14.99 -8.75 -2.48
N GLY A 6 -16.29 -8.79 -2.11
CA GLY A 6 -17.09 -7.61 -1.88
C GLY A 6 -16.51 -6.70 -0.79
N LYS A 7 -16.10 -7.30 0.35
CA LYS A 7 -15.42 -6.56 1.44
C LYS A 7 -14.10 -5.94 0.98
N TYR A 8 -13.30 -6.69 0.22
CA TYR A 8 -12.03 -6.19 -0.29
C TYR A 8 -12.22 -5.00 -1.24
N VAL A 9 -13.11 -5.13 -2.23
CA VAL A 9 -13.36 -4.04 -3.21
C VAL A 9 -13.93 -2.81 -2.50
N PHE A 10 -14.86 -3.00 -1.56
CA PHE A 10 -15.41 -1.90 -0.77
C PHE A 10 -14.34 -1.18 0.04
N ALA A 11 -13.48 -1.93 0.76
CA ALA A 11 -12.40 -1.35 1.54
C ALA A 11 -11.34 -0.67 0.66
N ALA A 12 -10.95 -1.31 -0.45
CA ALA A 12 -9.95 -0.80 -1.37
C ALA A 12 -10.41 0.50 -2.03
N LEU A 13 -11.65 0.57 -2.53
CA LEU A 13 -12.20 1.79 -3.12
C LEU A 13 -12.42 2.87 -2.05
N GLY A 14 -12.98 2.50 -0.90
CA GLY A 14 -13.23 3.42 0.21
C GLY A 14 -11.95 4.04 0.76
N CYS A 15 -10.82 3.34 0.70
CA CYS A 15 -9.51 3.86 1.07
C CYS A 15 -8.83 4.62 -0.09
N ALA A 16 -8.85 4.07 -1.31
CA ALA A 16 -8.13 4.61 -2.46
C ALA A 16 -8.67 5.98 -2.89
N VAL A 17 -9.99 6.14 -2.98
CA VAL A 17 -10.60 7.40 -3.46
C VAL A 17 -10.18 8.60 -2.62
N PRO A 18 -10.41 8.64 -1.28
CA PRO A 18 -10.01 9.78 -0.48
C PRO A 18 -8.49 9.94 -0.41
N SER A 19 -7.73 8.84 -0.33
CA SER A 19 -6.27 8.92 -0.21
C SER A 19 -5.62 9.47 -1.49
N CYS A 20 -6.05 9.01 -2.67
CA CYS A 20 -5.55 9.52 -3.95
C CYS A 20 -5.92 10.98 -4.13
N LEU A 21 -7.16 11.37 -3.79
CA LEU A 21 -7.59 12.76 -3.86
C LEU A 21 -6.75 13.66 -2.95
N LEU A 22 -6.52 13.26 -1.70
CA LEU A 22 -5.70 14.01 -0.76
C LEU A 22 -4.26 14.14 -1.25
N VAL A 23 -3.63 13.04 -1.65
CA VAL A 23 -2.25 13.05 -2.18
C VAL A 23 -2.16 13.94 -3.44
N PHE A 24 -3.16 13.88 -4.32
CA PHE A 24 -3.17 14.68 -5.55
C PHE A 24 -3.25 16.18 -5.25
N VAL A 25 -4.18 16.58 -4.37
CA VAL A 25 -4.32 17.97 -3.95
C VAL A 25 -3.06 18.45 -3.22
N SER A 26 -2.47 17.62 -2.34
CA SER A 26 -1.22 17.93 -1.66
C SER A 26 -0.07 18.16 -2.64
N ASP A 27 0.08 17.30 -3.64
CA ASP A 27 1.13 17.43 -4.65
C ASP A 27 0.97 18.68 -5.52
N LEU A 28 -0.27 19.04 -5.87
CA LEU A 28 -0.58 20.27 -6.60
C LEU A 28 -0.25 21.52 -5.77
N LEU A 29 -0.60 21.53 -4.49
CA LEU A 29 -0.30 22.65 -3.58
C LEU A 29 1.20 22.82 -3.34
N LEU A 30 1.95 21.72 -3.36
CA LEU A 30 3.42 21.72 -3.24
C LEU A 30 4.13 22.06 -4.56
N GLY A 31 3.40 22.20 -5.68
CA GLY A 31 3.98 22.53 -6.99
C GLY A 31 4.89 21.43 -7.55
N ILE A 32 4.60 20.17 -7.22
CA ILE A 32 5.41 19.03 -7.64
C ILE A 32 5.26 18.77 -9.15
N SER A 33 6.32 18.34 -9.81
CA SER A 33 6.30 18.01 -11.25
C SER A 33 5.39 16.82 -11.56
N TRP A 34 4.61 16.90 -12.65
CA TRP A 34 3.70 15.84 -13.12
C TRP A 34 4.21 14.39 -13.07
N PRO A 35 5.45 14.05 -13.49
CA PRO A 35 5.93 12.66 -13.41
C PRO A 35 6.03 12.14 -11.96
N VAL A 36 6.38 13.01 -11.01
CA VAL A 36 6.46 12.65 -9.59
C VAL A 36 5.07 12.49 -8.99
N ILE A 37 4.11 13.35 -9.37
CA ILE A 37 2.70 13.20 -8.99
C ILE A 37 2.17 11.83 -9.43
N ALA A 38 2.47 11.40 -10.65
CA ALA A 38 2.05 10.08 -11.14
C ALA A 38 2.63 8.93 -10.29
N ILE A 39 3.88 9.05 -9.85
CA ILE A 39 4.52 8.07 -8.96
C ILE A 39 3.83 8.05 -7.59
N HIS A 40 3.53 9.21 -7.00
CA HIS A 40 2.82 9.30 -5.73
C HIS A 40 1.41 8.71 -5.81
N GLN A 41 0.67 8.99 -6.89
CA GLN A 41 -0.66 8.40 -7.11
C GLN A 41 -0.60 6.89 -7.24
N LEU A 42 0.37 6.37 -7.98
CA LEU A 42 0.54 4.94 -8.15
C LEU A 42 0.97 4.27 -6.83
N ALA A 43 1.89 4.87 -6.07
CA ALA A 43 2.28 4.38 -4.75
C ALA A 43 1.08 4.36 -3.79
N CYS A 44 0.23 5.40 -3.82
CA CYS A 44 -1.00 5.47 -3.04
C CYS A 44 -1.95 4.31 -3.38
N LEU A 45 -2.19 4.04 -4.66
CA LEU A 45 -3.01 2.90 -5.09
C LEU A 45 -2.46 1.55 -4.63
N VAL A 46 -1.14 1.36 -4.73
CA VAL A 46 -0.44 0.15 -4.25
C VAL A 46 -0.61 -0.02 -2.73
N LEU A 47 -0.50 1.07 -1.97
CA LEU A 47 -0.71 1.05 -0.54
C LEU A 47 -2.17 0.73 -0.19
N CYS A 48 -3.14 1.43 -0.77
CA CYS A 48 -4.56 1.25 -0.46
C CYS A 48 -5.05 -0.17 -0.77
N THR A 49 -4.63 -0.74 -1.90
CA THR A 49 -4.98 -2.11 -2.29
C THR A 49 -4.30 -3.15 -1.39
N GLY A 50 -3.01 -2.98 -1.08
CA GLY A 50 -2.29 -3.89 -0.17
C GLY A 50 -2.82 -3.86 1.26
N LEU A 51 -3.06 -2.68 1.82
CA LEU A 51 -3.59 -2.50 3.18
C LEU A 51 -5.00 -3.06 3.31
N SER A 52 -5.85 -2.83 2.31
CA SER A 52 -7.21 -3.39 2.29
C SER A 52 -7.19 -4.92 2.21
N ALA A 53 -6.26 -5.49 1.45
CA ALA A 53 -6.08 -6.94 1.39
C ALA A 53 -5.54 -7.53 2.71
N LEU A 54 -4.62 -6.85 3.39
CA LEU A 54 -4.15 -7.25 4.72
C LEU A 54 -5.30 -7.27 5.74
N ALA A 55 -6.07 -6.18 5.81
CA ALA A 55 -7.18 -6.07 6.74
C ALA A 55 -8.25 -7.15 6.51
N VAL A 56 -8.67 -7.34 5.25
CA VAL A 56 -9.71 -8.34 4.91
C VAL A 56 -9.18 -9.77 5.02
N GLY A 57 -7.95 -10.04 4.57
CA GLY A 57 -7.35 -11.37 4.60
C GLY A 57 -7.05 -11.87 6.02
N LEU A 58 -6.47 -11.01 6.87
CA LEU A 58 -6.20 -11.34 8.27
C LEU A 58 -7.49 -11.42 9.09
N GLY A 59 -8.44 -10.52 8.85
CA GLY A 59 -9.76 -10.56 9.50
C GLY A 59 -10.53 -11.84 9.18
N ALA A 60 -10.39 -12.38 7.96
CA ALA A 60 -10.98 -13.67 7.60
C ALA A 60 -10.24 -14.88 8.20
N ARG A 61 -8.95 -14.75 8.52
CA ARG A 61 -8.13 -15.83 9.09
C ARG A 61 -8.29 -15.99 10.60
N MET A 62 -8.54 -14.90 11.31
CA MET A 62 -8.69 -14.89 12.77
C MET A 62 -10.03 -14.27 13.18
N PRO A 63 -11.18 -14.88 12.80
CA PRO A 63 -12.48 -14.36 13.18
C PRO A 63 -12.72 -14.60 14.67
N ASP A 64 -13.07 -13.53 15.40
CA ASP A 64 -13.62 -13.64 16.75
C ASP A 64 -15.14 -13.48 16.65
N LEU A 65 -15.87 -14.59 16.68
CA LEU A 65 -17.33 -14.63 16.57
C LEU A 65 -18.02 -14.60 17.95
N ARG A 66 -17.25 -14.65 19.04
CA ARG A 66 -17.78 -14.65 20.40
C ARG A 66 -17.94 -13.24 20.95
N GLU A 67 -17.07 -12.33 20.54
CA GLU A 67 -17.14 -10.93 20.91
C GLU A 67 -18.07 -10.17 19.96
N THR A 68 -19.03 -9.42 20.50
CA THR A 68 -20.00 -8.64 19.72
C THR A 68 -19.61 -7.17 19.60
N ASN A 69 -18.69 -6.70 20.46
CA ASN A 69 -18.22 -5.32 20.42
C ASN A 69 -17.18 -5.13 19.29
N PRO A 70 -17.48 -4.36 18.23
CA PRO A 70 -16.58 -4.19 17.09
C PRO A 70 -15.24 -3.56 17.47
N SER A 71 -15.21 -2.68 18.47
CA SER A 71 -13.97 -2.05 18.94
C SER A 71 -13.04 -3.06 19.61
N LYS A 72 -13.58 -4.06 20.31
CA LYS A 72 -12.78 -5.14 20.91
C LYS A 72 -12.27 -6.12 19.85
N ILE A 73 -13.08 -6.44 18.85
CA ILE A 73 -12.65 -7.28 17.72
C ILE A 73 -11.48 -6.60 16.99
N ALA A 74 -11.59 -5.29 16.74
CA ALA A 74 -10.52 -4.49 16.12
C ALA A 74 -9.27 -4.34 17.00
N ALA A 75 -9.41 -4.33 18.33
CA ALA A 75 -8.29 -4.27 19.27
C ALA A 75 -7.71 -5.65 19.65
N GLY A 76 -8.33 -6.74 19.19
CA GLY A 76 -7.87 -8.10 19.44
C GLY A 76 -6.56 -8.44 18.70
N PHE A 77 -6.10 -9.68 18.87
CA PHE A 77 -4.85 -10.15 18.28
C PHE A 77 -4.78 -10.00 16.75
N GLY A 78 -5.88 -10.26 16.04
CA GLY A 78 -5.94 -10.08 14.59
C GLY A 78 -5.77 -8.63 14.15
N GLY A 79 -6.33 -7.69 14.91
CA GLY A 79 -6.22 -6.27 14.64
C GLY A 79 -4.84 -5.70 14.91
N THR A 80 -4.19 -6.10 16.02
CA THR A 80 -2.81 -5.70 16.31
C THR A 80 -1.82 -6.25 15.28
N LEU A 81 -1.97 -7.51 14.87
CA LEU A 81 -1.15 -8.09 13.80
C LEU A 81 -1.34 -7.33 12.48
N ASN A 82 -2.58 -7.01 12.12
CA ASN A 82 -2.86 -6.21 10.93
C ASN A 82 -2.20 -4.84 11.00
N LEU A 83 -2.25 -4.17 12.15
CA LEU A 83 -1.59 -2.88 12.36
C LEU A 83 -0.08 -2.97 12.16
N VAL A 84 0.58 -3.96 12.78
CA VAL A 84 2.04 -4.14 12.66
C VAL A 84 2.45 -4.45 11.22
N LEU A 85 1.77 -5.41 10.56
CA LEU A 85 2.08 -5.77 9.18
C LEU A 85 1.80 -4.63 8.20
N SER A 86 0.73 -3.87 8.43
CA SER A 86 0.41 -2.67 7.66
C SER A 86 1.49 -1.61 7.81
N ALA A 87 1.97 -1.35 9.03
CA ALA A 87 3.04 -0.39 9.27
C ALA A 87 4.34 -0.78 8.57
N VAL A 88 4.74 -2.05 8.66
CA VAL A 88 5.92 -2.58 7.93
C VAL A 88 5.74 -2.44 6.42
N TYR A 89 4.57 -2.81 5.90
CA TYR A 89 4.27 -2.70 4.47
C TYR A 89 4.35 -1.26 3.97
N ILE A 90 3.76 -0.31 4.70
CA ILE A 90 3.84 1.12 4.39
C ILE A 90 5.30 1.56 4.37
N LEU A 91 6.08 1.23 5.40
CA LEU A 91 7.48 1.62 5.50
C LEU A 91 8.31 1.12 4.31
N VAL A 92 8.12 -0.14 3.90
CA VAL A 92 8.84 -0.72 2.76
C VAL A 92 8.44 -0.04 1.45
N VAL A 93 7.15 0.09 1.16
CA VAL A 93 6.67 0.71 -0.10
C VAL A 93 7.06 2.18 -0.19
N VAL A 94 6.91 2.93 0.90
CA VAL A 94 7.33 4.34 0.96
C VAL A 94 8.84 4.45 0.81
N SER A 95 9.64 3.60 1.46
CA SER A 95 11.11 3.66 1.31
C SER A 95 11.55 3.36 -0.12
N LEU A 96 10.91 2.37 -0.78
CA LEU A 96 11.20 2.00 -2.17
C LEU A 96 10.88 3.11 -3.17
N THR A 97 9.92 4.00 -2.86
CA THR A 97 9.44 5.05 -3.78
C THR A 97 9.97 6.44 -3.42
N ALA A 98 9.98 6.80 -2.13
CA ALA A 98 10.39 8.11 -1.65
C ALA A 98 11.90 8.36 -1.79
N ILE A 99 12.74 7.37 -1.45
CA ILE A 99 14.20 7.52 -1.54
C ILE A 99 14.65 7.85 -2.98
N PRO A 100 14.31 7.07 -4.02
CA PRO A 100 14.76 7.36 -5.36
C PRO A 100 14.10 8.63 -5.93
N THR A 101 12.86 8.93 -5.57
CA THR A 101 12.17 10.16 -6.00
C THR A 101 12.84 11.41 -5.42
N HIS A 102 13.21 11.39 -4.14
CA HIS A 102 13.92 12.50 -3.52
C HIS A 102 15.32 12.71 -4.13
N LEU A 103 16.03 11.61 -4.41
CA LEU A 103 17.31 11.67 -5.13
C LEU A 103 17.16 12.22 -6.56
N TYR A 104 16.09 11.84 -7.25
CA TYR A 104 15.77 12.34 -8.60
C TYR A 104 15.52 13.85 -8.59
N VAL A 105 14.73 14.35 -7.64
CA VAL A 105 14.44 15.80 -7.49
C VAL A 105 15.71 16.58 -7.13
N LEU A 106 16.53 16.08 -6.20
CA LEU A 106 17.80 16.71 -5.84
C LEU A 106 18.76 16.78 -7.03
N ALA A 107 18.87 15.69 -7.80
CA ALA A 107 19.77 15.62 -8.93
C ALA A 107 19.39 16.58 -10.06
N ASN A 108 18.09 16.87 -10.20
CA ASN A 108 17.59 17.78 -11.23
C ASN A 108 17.68 19.26 -10.82
N ASN A 109 17.59 19.56 -9.51
CA ASN A 109 17.60 20.93 -8.99
C ASN A 109 19.01 21.45 -8.65
N ALA A 110 19.94 20.58 -8.26
CA ALA A 110 21.29 20.99 -7.91
C ALA A 110 22.24 20.79 -9.09
N GLN A 111 22.88 21.87 -9.55
CA GLN A 111 24.09 21.80 -10.41
C GLN A 111 25.23 20.94 -9.79
N LEU A 112 25.10 20.60 -8.49
CA LEU A 112 26.05 19.85 -7.68
C LEU A 112 26.02 18.32 -7.91
N ALA A 113 25.00 17.77 -8.57
CA ALA A 113 24.85 16.32 -8.77
C ALA A 113 25.51 15.76 -10.03
N ARG A 114 26.46 16.49 -10.66
CA ARG A 114 27.23 16.01 -11.84
C ARG A 114 28.07 14.74 -11.59
N LYS A 115 28.17 14.24 -10.35
CA LYS A 115 28.86 12.97 -10.05
C LYS A 115 28.00 11.71 -10.22
N PHE A 116 26.67 11.81 -10.19
CA PHE A 116 25.80 10.67 -10.50
C PHE A 116 25.18 10.89 -11.89
N THR A 117 25.36 9.92 -12.79
CA THR A 117 24.72 9.93 -14.10
C THR A 117 23.20 10.04 -13.92
N PRO A 118 22.53 11.10 -14.39
CA PRO A 118 21.09 11.31 -14.20
C PRO A 118 20.25 10.14 -14.75
N GLN A 119 20.79 9.41 -15.72
CA GLN A 119 20.24 8.17 -16.24
C GLN A 119 20.13 7.07 -15.19
N LEU A 120 21.15 6.85 -14.36
CA LEU A 120 21.15 5.81 -13.32
C LEU A 120 20.07 6.07 -12.27
N ILE A 121 19.91 7.33 -11.85
CA ILE A 121 18.88 7.72 -10.88
C ILE A 121 17.48 7.51 -11.45
N GLY A 122 17.26 7.84 -12.73
CA GLY A 122 16.00 7.53 -13.42
C GLY A 122 15.67 6.04 -13.43
N TRP A 123 16.66 5.17 -13.73
CA TRP A 123 16.49 3.72 -13.66
C TRP A 123 16.20 3.21 -12.24
N MET A 124 16.81 3.80 -11.22
CA MET A 124 16.55 3.46 -9.82
C MET A 124 15.12 3.83 -9.40
N THR A 125 14.59 4.97 -9.85
CA THR A 125 13.19 5.37 -9.57
C THR A 125 12.20 4.43 -10.24
N ILE A 126 12.40 4.10 -11.51
CA ILE A 126 11.55 3.15 -12.23
C ILE A 126 11.64 1.77 -11.57
N GLY A 127 12.84 1.32 -11.22
CA GLY A 127 13.06 0.05 -10.51
C GLY A 127 12.35 0.01 -9.16
N GLY A 128 12.46 1.07 -8.35
CA GLY A 128 11.77 1.19 -7.06
C GLY A 128 10.25 1.12 -7.19
N VAL A 129 9.68 1.79 -8.19
CA VAL A 129 8.25 1.74 -8.50
C VAL A 129 7.82 0.33 -8.92
N ILE A 130 8.56 -0.33 -9.81
CA ILE A 130 8.25 -1.70 -10.25
C ILE A 130 8.28 -2.65 -9.05
N ILE A 131 9.31 -2.57 -8.21
CA ILE A 131 9.43 -3.40 -7.02
C ILE A 131 8.27 -3.14 -6.06
N ALA A 132 7.86 -1.88 -5.87
CA ALA A 132 6.71 -1.53 -5.05
C ALA A 132 5.40 -2.14 -5.59
N ILE A 133 5.16 -2.08 -6.91
CA ILE A 133 3.99 -2.71 -7.55
C ILE A 133 4.01 -4.23 -7.34
N VAL A 134 5.15 -4.88 -7.59
CA VAL A 134 5.30 -6.33 -7.44
C VAL A 134 5.08 -6.73 -5.98
N LEU A 135 5.66 -5.98 -5.04
CA LEU A 135 5.47 -6.21 -3.61
C LEU A 135 4.00 -6.04 -3.22
N GLY A 136 3.34 -4.98 -3.66
CA GLY A 136 1.93 -4.75 -3.36
C GLY A 136 1.03 -5.83 -3.94
N ALA A 137 1.24 -6.22 -5.20
CA ALA A 137 0.54 -7.33 -5.81
C ALA A 137 0.77 -8.64 -5.04
N ALA A 138 2.01 -8.92 -4.63
CA ALA A 138 2.35 -10.09 -3.83
C ALA A 138 1.65 -10.08 -2.46
N VAL A 139 1.64 -8.94 -1.76
CA VAL A 139 0.95 -8.76 -0.47
C VAL A 139 -0.56 -8.95 -0.64
N THR A 140 -1.16 -8.30 -1.64
CA THR A 140 -2.59 -8.42 -1.94
C THR A 140 -2.98 -9.87 -2.23
N VAL A 141 -2.26 -10.53 -3.14
CA VAL A 141 -2.55 -11.92 -3.52
C VAL A 141 -2.31 -12.87 -2.36
N CYS A 142 -1.21 -12.72 -1.62
CA CYS A 142 -0.87 -13.59 -0.49
C CYS A 142 -1.92 -13.48 0.62
N SER A 143 -2.26 -12.26 1.03
CA SER A 143 -3.22 -12.02 2.10
C SER A 143 -4.63 -12.50 1.74
N LEU A 144 -5.12 -12.20 0.53
CA LEU A 144 -6.42 -12.69 0.08
C LEU A 144 -6.44 -14.22 -0.01
N ARG A 145 -5.38 -14.86 -0.54
CA ARG A 145 -5.28 -16.33 -0.57
C ARG A 145 -5.29 -16.94 0.83
N MET A 146 -4.61 -16.32 1.79
CA MET A 146 -4.65 -16.76 3.19
C MET A 146 -6.06 -16.65 3.78
N GLY A 147 -6.74 -15.53 3.53
CA GLY A 147 -8.13 -15.31 3.96
C GLY A 147 -9.11 -16.31 3.36
N PHE A 148 -9.06 -16.54 2.04
CA PHE A 148 -9.92 -17.52 1.36
C PHE A 148 -9.70 -18.94 1.88
N ARG A 149 -8.44 -19.35 2.08
CA ARG A 149 -8.11 -20.68 2.61
C ARG A 149 -8.64 -20.90 4.02
N ALA A 150 -8.58 -19.86 4.86
CA ALA A 150 -9.12 -19.94 6.22
C ALA A 150 -10.65 -19.98 6.20
N PHE A 151 -11.29 -19.13 5.38
CA PHE A 151 -12.75 -19.10 5.26
C PHE A 151 -13.31 -20.45 4.78
N ARG A 152 -12.68 -21.06 3.76
CA ARG A 152 -13.10 -22.36 3.24
C ARG A 152 -13.00 -23.48 4.27
N ARG A 153 -12.06 -23.42 5.22
CA ARG A 153 -11.93 -24.41 6.31
C ARG A 153 -13.01 -24.30 7.39
N MET A 154 -13.75 -23.20 7.45
CA MET A 154 -14.85 -23.02 8.40
C MET A 154 -16.21 -23.41 7.81
N GLU A 155 -16.30 -23.50 6.48
CA GLU A 155 -17.51 -23.84 5.74
C GLU A 155 -17.66 -25.37 5.53
N PHE A 156 -16.59 -26.14 5.80
CA PHE A 156 -16.55 -27.62 5.82
C PHE A 156 -16.18 -28.12 7.21
#